data_AF-A0A5J5SQI5-F1
#
_entry.id   AF-A0A5J5SQI5-F1
#
_cell.length_a   1.000
_cell.length_b   1.000
_cell.length_c   1.000
_cell.angle_alpha   90.00
_cell.angle_beta   90.00
_cell.angle_gamma   90.00
#
_symmetry.space_group_name_H-M   'P 1'
#
loop_
_entity.id
_entity.type
_entity.pdbx_description
1 polymer ?
#
loop_
_entity_poly.entity_id
_entity_poly.type
_entity_poly.pdbx_seq_one_letter_code
_entity_poly.pdbx_strand_id
1 'polypeptide(L)'
;MELLPLNYGNKTLPLKSTPSPKITCFRTIRACSPRQDLKGRTVAVIGLGISGKAAARLALARGASVVGIDQDESLSSLEHDPSFMALNSTGFKTVLGNFDWNLLKDADVVVVSPGVPLEKYGLSYLLQSGKQVMSELDFAAEALPKSVKILAVTGTNGKSTTVTFAGQMLNHFGIDTFVGGNLGTSLSEAAIQHVTSPAQECKLKVAVVEVSSYQMAIPCVYFRPSVSVVLNLTPDHLERHKTMLDYAEHKCRLFSHMTNAKLGLLSFGNQHLDEAVKKYWNKFNPAWIGAFPGLEIDTEAKIATFKVPDIGIESQLQLGSMRAMGKHNFFNAAVAALSVAGLDVGVHIEDINSTIEKLRPPPHRMQVVHKDIHGVTWVDDSKATNVEATYAGLMGLKGQKSVILLGGLAKS
;
A
#
# COMPACT_ATOMS: atom_id res chain seq x y z
N MET A 1 53.72 -22.36 -67.31
CA MET A 1 54.08 -23.71 -67.77
C MET A 1 53.86 -24.64 -66.60
N GLU A 2 53.25 -25.81 -66.83
CA GLU A 2 52.67 -26.78 -65.85
C GLU A 2 51.31 -26.41 -65.24
N LEU A 3 50.38 -27.33 -64.97
CA LEU A 3 49.68 -28.35 -65.76
C LEU A 3 48.36 -28.65 -64.97
N LEU A 4 47.28 -28.95 -65.69
CA LEU A 4 45.88 -29.24 -65.26
C LEU A 4 45.75 -30.35 -64.17
N PRO A 5 44.60 -30.49 -63.43
CA PRO A 5 43.50 -31.31 -63.96
C PRO A 5 42.04 -30.95 -63.60
N LEU A 6 41.20 -31.16 -64.62
CA LEU A 6 39.92 -31.89 -64.65
C LEU A 6 38.66 -31.27 -64.02
N ASN A 7 37.75 -30.88 -64.93
CA ASN A 7 36.37 -30.49 -64.70
C ASN A 7 35.45 -31.47 -65.46
N TYR A 8 34.61 -32.20 -64.74
CA TYR A 8 33.46 -33.00 -65.17
C TYR A 8 32.56 -33.05 -63.93
N GLY A 9 31.25 -32.83 -63.90
CA GLY A 9 30.22 -32.57 -64.88
C GLY A 9 28.87 -32.68 -64.13
N ASN A 10 27.90 -31.84 -64.52
CA ASN A 10 26.45 -31.98 -64.45
C ASN A 10 25.69 -32.40 -63.15
N LYS A 11 24.95 -31.41 -62.63
CA LYS A 11 23.50 -31.36 -62.30
C LYS A 11 22.84 -32.59 -61.64
N THR A 12 22.19 -32.38 -60.48
CA THR A 12 20.72 -32.51 -60.28
C THR A 12 20.29 -32.10 -58.86
N LEU A 13 19.03 -31.70 -58.73
CA LEU A 13 18.30 -31.05 -57.61
C LEU A 13 17.70 -32.11 -56.62
N PRO A 14 17.00 -31.71 -55.52
CA PRO A 14 17.23 -32.15 -54.14
C PRO A 14 16.24 -33.22 -53.64
N LEU A 15 16.49 -33.79 -52.45
CA LEU A 15 15.46 -34.44 -51.63
C LEU A 15 15.79 -34.42 -50.12
N LYS A 16 14.72 -34.17 -49.35
CA LYS A 16 14.64 -33.98 -47.91
C LYS A 16 15.11 -35.20 -47.11
N SER A 17 15.77 -34.97 -45.97
CA SER A 17 15.89 -35.95 -44.88
C SER A 17 15.06 -35.50 -43.67
N THR A 18 14.29 -36.45 -43.15
CA THR A 18 13.41 -36.37 -41.98
C THR A 18 14.20 -36.27 -40.66
N PRO A 19 13.71 -35.55 -39.64
CA PRO A 19 14.35 -35.49 -38.33
C PRO A 19 14.03 -36.72 -37.46
N SER A 20 15.01 -37.15 -36.68
CA SER A 20 14.94 -38.18 -35.65
C SER A 20 14.00 -37.79 -34.49
N PRO A 21 13.36 -38.76 -33.81
CA PRO A 21 12.39 -38.45 -32.76
C PRO A 21 13.10 -37.94 -31.51
N LYS A 22 12.92 -36.66 -31.20
CA LYS A 22 13.23 -36.10 -29.87
C LYS A 22 12.19 -36.62 -28.88
N ILE A 23 12.63 -37.48 -27.96
CA ILE A 23 11.88 -37.89 -26.78
C ILE A 23 11.57 -36.63 -25.97
N THR A 24 10.31 -36.20 -26.02
CA THR A 24 9.79 -35.11 -25.20
C THR A 24 9.44 -35.70 -23.84
N CYS A 25 10.33 -35.48 -22.86
CA CYS A 25 10.04 -35.74 -21.47
C CYS A 25 8.99 -34.71 -21.01
N PHE A 26 7.72 -35.11 -21.01
CA PHE A 26 6.65 -34.34 -20.39
C PHE A 26 6.93 -34.27 -18.89
N ARG A 27 7.51 -33.15 -18.43
CA ARG A 27 7.43 -32.79 -17.01
C ARG A 27 5.98 -32.46 -16.73
N THR A 28 5.29 -33.39 -16.08
CA THR A 28 3.99 -33.16 -15.45
C THR A 28 4.13 -31.92 -14.57
N ILE A 29 3.49 -30.82 -14.98
CA ILE A 29 3.35 -29.63 -14.15
C ILE A 29 2.47 -30.08 -12.99
N ARG A 30 3.08 -30.36 -11.83
CA ARG A 30 2.34 -30.56 -10.58
C ARG A 30 1.50 -29.30 -10.38
N ALA A 31 0.18 -29.46 -10.33
CA ALA A 31 -0.71 -28.43 -9.84
C ALA A 31 -0.15 -27.94 -8.50
N CYS A 32 0.30 -26.68 -8.43
CA CYS A 32 0.82 -26.11 -7.20
C CYS A 32 -0.31 -26.09 -6.18
N SER A 33 -0.16 -26.85 -5.10
CA SER A 33 -0.98 -26.70 -3.90
C SER A 33 -0.87 -25.26 -3.37
N PRO A 34 -1.88 -24.75 -2.65
CA PRO A 34 -1.79 -23.48 -1.94
C PRO A 34 -0.47 -23.40 -1.16
N ARG A 35 0.14 -22.22 -1.10
CA ARG A 35 1.43 -22.03 -0.43
C ARG A 35 1.24 -22.18 1.09
N GLN A 36 1.33 -23.42 1.57
CA GLN A 36 1.22 -23.78 2.99
C GLN A 36 2.59 -23.69 3.69
N ASP A 37 3.27 -22.55 3.54
CA ASP A 37 4.63 -22.34 4.04
C ASP A 37 4.72 -22.20 5.57
N LEU A 38 3.59 -22.07 6.26
CA LEU A 38 3.49 -22.05 7.72
C LEU A 38 2.88 -23.33 8.29
N LYS A 39 2.79 -24.41 7.52
CA LYS A 39 2.27 -25.69 8.01
C LYS A 39 3.05 -26.19 9.23
N GLY A 40 2.33 -26.48 10.31
CA GLY A 40 2.90 -26.93 11.59
C GLY A 40 3.45 -25.80 12.46
N ARG A 41 3.34 -24.54 12.03
CA ARG A 41 3.68 -23.36 12.83
C ARG A 41 2.43 -22.76 13.48
N THR A 42 2.64 -22.08 14.60
CA THR A 42 1.62 -21.31 15.31
C THR A 42 1.84 -19.81 15.10
N VAL A 43 0.80 -19.09 14.69
CA VAL A 43 0.78 -17.64 14.55
C VAL A 43 -0.13 -17.04 15.62
N ALA A 44 0.44 -16.25 16.52
CA ALA A 44 -0.35 -15.45 17.44
C ALA A 44 -0.73 -14.13 16.76
N VAL A 45 -2.03 -13.78 16.77
CA VAL A 45 -2.53 -12.52 16.22
C VAL A 45 -3.08 -11.66 17.35
N ILE A 46 -2.46 -10.51 17.57
CA ILE A 46 -2.83 -9.58 18.65
C ILE A 46 -3.67 -8.45 18.07
N GLY A 47 -4.86 -8.25 18.65
CA GLY A 47 -5.89 -7.31 18.21
C GLY A 47 -6.73 -7.90 17.09
N LEU A 48 -8.03 -8.13 17.33
CA LEU A 48 -8.97 -8.83 16.45
C LEU A 48 -9.97 -7.90 15.77
N GLY A 49 -9.58 -6.65 15.53
CA GLY A 49 -10.24 -5.76 14.59
C GLY A 49 -10.09 -6.23 13.13
N ILE A 50 -10.47 -5.37 12.18
CA ILE A 50 -10.50 -5.69 10.74
C ILE A 50 -9.16 -6.27 10.24
N SER A 51 -8.05 -5.57 10.48
CA SER A 51 -6.71 -6.02 10.05
C SER A 51 -6.27 -7.31 10.75
N GLY A 52 -6.59 -7.48 12.03
CA GLY A 52 -6.25 -8.69 12.79
C GLY A 52 -6.96 -9.93 12.27
N LYS A 53 -8.28 -9.83 12.05
CA LYS A 53 -9.07 -10.91 11.45
C LYS A 53 -8.53 -11.30 10.07
N ALA A 54 -8.17 -10.32 9.25
CA ALA A 54 -7.55 -10.58 7.94
C ALA A 54 -6.19 -11.29 8.06
N ALA A 55 -5.32 -10.86 8.99
CA ALA A 55 -4.05 -11.53 9.26
C ALA A 55 -4.23 -12.98 9.75
N ALA A 56 -5.21 -13.23 10.62
CA ALA A 56 -5.54 -14.57 11.09
C ALA A 56 -6.02 -15.48 9.94
N ARG A 57 -6.88 -14.98 9.04
CA ARG A 57 -7.28 -15.72 7.84
C ARG A 57 -6.11 -15.98 6.90
N LEU A 58 -5.19 -15.03 6.74
CA LEU A 58 -3.97 -15.22 5.96
C LEU A 58 -3.07 -16.30 6.55
N ALA A 59 -2.91 -16.33 7.87
CA ALA A 59 -2.13 -17.35 8.56
C ALA A 59 -2.73 -18.75 8.35
N LEU A 60 -4.06 -18.89 8.48
CA LEU A 60 -4.77 -20.13 8.18
C LEU A 60 -4.61 -20.56 6.72
N ALA A 61 -4.72 -19.62 5.77
CA ALA A 61 -4.51 -19.89 4.34
C ALA A 61 -3.08 -20.37 4.02
N ARG A 62 -2.09 -19.91 4.80
CA ARG A 62 -0.68 -20.36 4.76
C ARG A 62 -0.45 -21.66 5.55
N GLY A 63 -1.49 -22.28 6.10
CA GLY A 63 -1.44 -23.57 6.79
C GLY A 63 -1.04 -23.52 8.26
N ALA A 64 -0.94 -22.34 8.88
CA ALA A 64 -0.61 -22.20 10.30
C ALA A 64 -1.80 -22.57 11.20
N SER A 65 -1.50 -22.88 12.46
CA SER A 65 -2.46 -22.75 13.55
C SER A 65 -2.47 -21.31 14.07
N VAL A 66 -3.61 -20.79 14.51
CA VAL A 66 -3.77 -19.39 14.93
C VAL A 66 -4.23 -19.29 16.38
N VAL A 67 -3.60 -18.39 17.14
CA VAL A 67 -4.09 -17.95 18.44
C VAL A 67 -4.46 -16.47 18.33
N GLY A 68 -5.75 -16.16 18.26
CA GLY A 68 -6.25 -14.79 18.26
C GLY A 68 -6.37 -14.25 19.67
N ILE A 69 -5.83 -13.05 19.93
CA ILE A 69 -5.79 -12.44 21.26
C ILE A 69 -6.32 -11.01 21.17
N ASP A 70 -7.30 -10.67 22.00
CA ASP A 70 -7.76 -9.29 22.18
C ASP A 70 -8.10 -9.03 23.66
N GLN A 71 -7.84 -7.83 24.18
CA GLN A 71 -8.25 -7.47 25.55
C GLN A 71 -9.72 -7.07 25.65
N ASP A 72 -10.39 -6.80 24.54
CA ASP A 72 -11.81 -6.49 24.54
C ASP A 72 -12.65 -7.77 24.66
N GLU A 73 -13.16 -8.02 25.87
CA GLU A 73 -14.04 -9.15 26.19
C GLU A 73 -15.40 -9.08 25.48
N SER A 74 -15.79 -7.91 24.96
CA SER A 74 -17.07 -7.73 24.27
C SER A 74 -17.04 -8.18 22.81
N LEU A 75 -15.86 -8.45 22.26
CA LEU A 75 -15.72 -8.91 20.87
C LEU A 75 -16.28 -10.32 20.67
N SER A 76 -16.88 -10.55 19.51
CA SER A 76 -17.21 -11.90 19.07
C SER A 76 -15.91 -12.67 18.80
N SER A 77 -15.79 -13.87 19.38
CA SER A 77 -14.63 -14.74 19.13
C SER A 77 -14.56 -15.14 17.65
N LEU A 78 -13.36 -15.47 17.16
CA LEU A 78 -13.18 -15.88 15.75
C LEU A 78 -13.99 -17.13 15.42
N GLU A 79 -14.23 -18.01 16.39
CA GLU A 79 -14.99 -19.25 16.23
C GLU A 79 -16.46 -18.99 15.86
N HIS A 80 -16.98 -17.82 16.24
CA HIS A 80 -18.34 -17.39 15.91
C HIS A 80 -18.40 -16.45 14.71
N ASP A 81 -17.25 -16.09 14.13
CA ASP A 81 -17.19 -15.21 12.96
C ASP A 81 -17.48 -16.01 11.68
N PRO A 82 -18.49 -15.61 10.86
CA PRO A 82 -18.84 -16.32 9.63
C PRO A 82 -17.67 -16.53 8.67
N SER A 83 -16.71 -15.60 8.63
CA SER A 83 -15.54 -15.70 7.76
C SER A 83 -14.54 -16.79 8.18
N PHE A 84 -14.63 -17.27 9.42
CA PHE A 84 -13.80 -18.34 9.95
C PHE A 84 -14.54 -19.67 10.05
N MET A 85 -15.85 -19.65 10.35
CA MET A 85 -16.68 -20.86 10.33
C MET A 85 -16.65 -21.57 8.97
N ALA A 86 -16.60 -20.80 7.88
CA ALA A 86 -16.52 -21.35 6.52
C ALA A 86 -15.18 -22.08 6.22
N LEU A 87 -14.14 -21.91 7.05
CA LEU A 87 -12.82 -22.45 6.78
C LEU A 87 -12.66 -23.94 7.16
N ASN A 88 -13.68 -24.59 7.76
CA ASN A 88 -13.68 -26.01 8.15
C ASN A 88 -12.40 -26.48 8.87
N SER A 89 -11.65 -25.55 9.48
CA SER A 89 -10.29 -25.78 9.92
C SER A 89 -10.23 -25.86 11.45
N THR A 90 -9.99 -27.07 11.95
CA THR A 90 -9.42 -27.28 13.28
C THR A 90 -8.02 -26.67 13.28
N GLY A 91 -7.87 -25.47 13.81
CA GLY A 91 -6.58 -24.79 13.78
C GLY A 91 -6.54 -23.38 14.32
N PHE A 92 -7.63 -22.86 14.89
CA PHE A 92 -7.58 -21.56 15.55
C PHE A 92 -8.31 -21.56 16.89
N LYS A 93 -7.83 -20.70 17.79
CA LYS A 93 -8.40 -20.44 19.11
C LYS A 93 -8.39 -18.95 19.39
N THR A 94 -9.43 -18.45 20.03
CA THR A 94 -9.51 -17.07 20.52
C THR A 94 -9.30 -17.00 22.03
N VAL A 95 -8.61 -15.95 22.48
CA VAL A 95 -8.48 -15.55 23.88
C VAL A 95 -8.88 -14.09 23.99
N LEU A 96 -9.94 -13.82 24.75
CA LEU A 96 -10.45 -12.47 24.98
C LEU A 96 -10.20 -12.05 26.44
N GLY A 97 -10.00 -10.75 26.65
CA GLY A 97 -9.73 -10.19 27.97
C GLY A 97 -8.29 -10.43 28.44
N ASN A 98 -8.15 -10.83 29.69
CA ASN A 98 -6.85 -11.17 30.25
C ASN A 98 -6.31 -12.46 29.62
N PHE A 99 -5.03 -12.45 29.25
CA PHE A 99 -4.36 -13.59 28.65
C PHE A 99 -3.00 -13.85 29.31
N ASP A 100 -2.54 -15.10 29.25
CA ASP A 100 -1.19 -15.48 29.69
C ASP A 100 -0.17 -15.19 28.59
N TRP A 101 0.86 -14.41 28.93
CA TRP A 101 2.02 -14.13 28.09
C TRP A 101 2.71 -15.37 27.54
N ASN A 102 2.66 -16.50 28.24
CA ASN A 102 3.28 -17.73 27.77
C ASN A 102 2.71 -18.18 26.41
N LEU A 103 1.43 -17.86 26.10
CA LEU A 103 0.84 -18.08 24.78
C LEU A 103 1.62 -17.37 23.66
N LEU A 104 2.16 -16.18 23.98
CA LEU A 104 2.99 -15.41 23.05
C LEU A 104 4.43 -15.88 23.03
N LYS A 105 4.92 -16.70 23.97
CA LYS A 105 6.25 -17.32 23.89
C LYS A 105 6.23 -18.56 22.99
N ASP A 106 5.16 -19.35 23.08
CA ASP A 106 5.04 -20.63 22.38
C ASP A 106 4.73 -20.49 20.88
N ALA A 107 4.20 -19.34 20.44
CA ALA A 107 3.94 -19.11 19.02
C ALA A 107 5.25 -18.98 18.20
N ASP A 108 5.24 -19.32 16.92
CA ASP A 108 6.40 -19.13 16.04
C ASP A 108 6.48 -17.71 15.47
N VAL A 109 5.33 -17.07 15.25
CA VAL A 109 5.21 -15.70 14.72
C VAL A 109 4.17 -14.96 15.53
N VAL A 110 4.42 -13.68 15.80
CA VAL A 110 3.43 -12.77 16.40
C VAL A 110 3.09 -11.69 15.38
N VAL A 111 1.82 -11.59 15.00
CA VAL A 111 1.31 -10.53 14.12
C VAL A 111 0.51 -9.55 14.93
N VAL A 112 0.86 -8.26 14.84
CA VAL A 112 0.26 -7.20 15.64
C VAL A 112 -0.60 -6.31 14.75
N SER A 113 -1.87 -6.20 15.13
CA SER A 113 -2.81 -5.27 14.49
C SER A 113 -2.46 -3.81 14.82
N PRO A 114 -2.65 -2.86 13.90
CA PRO A 114 -2.17 -1.48 14.07
C PRO A 114 -2.74 -0.74 15.29
N GLY A 115 -3.98 -1.03 15.68
CA GLY A 115 -4.64 -0.36 16.80
C GLY A 115 -4.07 -0.74 18.18
N VAL A 116 -3.29 -1.82 18.24
CA VAL A 116 -2.77 -2.38 19.50
C VAL A 116 -1.67 -1.47 20.07
N PRO A 117 -1.81 -0.99 21.33
CA PRO A 117 -0.74 -0.24 22.00
C PRO A 117 0.52 -1.03 22.25
N LEU A 118 1.69 -0.45 21.95
CA LEU A 118 3.00 -1.09 22.14
C LEU A 118 3.30 -1.34 23.62
N GLU A 119 2.82 -0.44 24.49
CA GLU A 119 2.94 -0.56 25.94
C GLU A 119 1.99 -1.61 26.52
N LYS A 120 0.90 -1.92 25.79
CA LYS A 120 0.02 -3.03 26.11
C LYS A 120 0.56 -4.29 25.40
N TYR A 121 0.05 -5.47 25.76
CA TYR A 121 0.44 -6.70 25.05
C TYR A 121 1.94 -7.05 25.15
N GLY A 122 2.68 -6.50 26.13
CA GLY A 122 4.04 -6.96 26.46
C GLY A 122 5.01 -6.86 25.28
N LEU A 123 4.65 -6.05 24.27
CA LEU A 123 5.27 -6.06 22.95
C LEU A 123 6.72 -5.61 23.04
N SER A 124 7.04 -4.67 23.94
CA SER A 124 8.41 -4.26 24.20
C SER A 124 9.32 -5.42 24.60
N TYR A 125 8.83 -6.34 25.45
CA TYR A 125 9.59 -7.53 25.83
C TYR A 125 9.70 -8.53 24.67
N LEU A 126 8.60 -8.75 23.94
CA LEU A 126 8.59 -9.66 22.79
C LEU A 126 9.56 -9.21 21.69
N LEU A 127 9.59 -7.92 21.39
CA LEU A 127 10.53 -7.32 20.43
C LEU A 127 11.99 -7.50 20.86
N GLN A 128 12.28 -7.50 22.17
CA GLN A 128 13.62 -7.72 22.72
C GLN A 128 14.00 -9.19 22.81
N SER A 129 13.03 -10.11 22.84
CA SER A 129 13.26 -11.56 23.00
C SER A 129 13.82 -12.26 21.75
N GLY A 130 13.97 -11.55 20.63
CA GLY A 130 14.38 -12.12 19.34
C GLY A 130 13.25 -12.83 18.59
N LYS A 131 12.03 -12.80 19.12
CA LYS A 131 10.85 -13.39 18.50
C LYS A 131 10.45 -12.65 17.23
N GLN A 132 9.95 -13.38 16.24
CA GLN A 132 9.45 -12.78 15.00
C GLN A 132 8.12 -12.05 15.26
N VAL A 133 8.19 -10.75 15.50
CA VAL A 133 7.04 -9.85 15.65
C VAL A 133 6.88 -9.04 14.38
N MET A 134 5.69 -9.05 13.79
CA MET A 134 5.40 -8.45 12.50
C MET A 134 4.15 -7.57 12.58
N SER A 135 4.11 -6.51 11.77
CA SER A 135 2.84 -5.80 11.51
C SER A 135 1.98 -6.63 10.56
N GLU A 136 0.68 -6.35 10.50
CA GLU A 136 -0.20 -6.94 9.47
C GLU A 136 0.30 -6.65 8.04
N LEU A 137 0.81 -5.44 7.78
CA LEU A 137 1.37 -5.08 6.47
C LEU A 137 2.59 -5.94 6.14
N ASP A 138 3.47 -6.16 7.12
CA ASP A 138 4.69 -6.93 6.93
C ASP A 138 4.38 -8.41 6.70
N PHE A 139 3.44 -8.96 7.47
CA PHE A 139 2.99 -10.33 7.32
C PHE A 139 2.32 -10.57 5.96
N ALA A 140 1.50 -9.63 5.49
CA ALA A 140 0.92 -9.68 4.15
C ALA A 140 1.97 -9.58 3.04
N ALA A 141 2.91 -8.63 3.16
CA ALA A 141 3.96 -8.43 2.16
C ALA A 141 4.99 -9.58 2.09
N GLU A 142 5.17 -10.34 3.16
CA GLU A 142 5.93 -11.59 3.13
C GLU A 142 5.30 -12.59 2.15
N ALA A 143 3.97 -12.70 2.18
CA ALA A 143 3.20 -13.64 1.37
C ALA A 143 3.00 -13.19 -0.09
N LEU A 144 3.02 -11.88 -0.36
CA LEU A 144 2.85 -11.35 -1.73
C LEU A 144 4.00 -11.77 -2.69
N PRO A 145 3.71 -11.93 -3.99
CA PRO A 145 4.74 -12.17 -5.00
C PRO A 145 5.75 -11.03 -5.04
N LYS A 146 7.04 -11.37 -5.17
CA LYS A 146 8.12 -10.36 -5.25
C LYS A 146 8.08 -9.51 -6.53
N SER A 147 7.28 -9.92 -7.52
CA SER A 147 7.01 -9.15 -8.74
C SER A 147 6.00 -8.02 -8.54
N VAL A 148 5.17 -8.08 -7.48
CA VAL A 148 4.19 -7.02 -7.19
C VAL A 148 4.93 -5.76 -6.76
N LYS A 149 4.69 -4.65 -7.47
CA LYS A 149 5.20 -3.34 -7.07
C LYS A 149 4.32 -2.76 -5.98
N ILE A 150 4.92 -2.20 -4.95
CA ILE A 150 4.18 -1.58 -3.85
C ILE A 150 4.38 -0.06 -3.92
N LEU A 151 3.27 0.68 -4.05
CA LEU A 151 3.19 2.12 -3.79
C LEU A 151 2.63 2.30 -2.38
N ALA A 152 3.43 2.82 -1.46
CA ALA A 152 2.99 3.05 -0.09
C ALA A 152 2.87 4.56 0.20
N VAL A 153 1.72 4.96 0.75
CA VAL A 153 1.41 6.38 1.00
C VAL A 153 1.03 6.58 2.45
N THR A 154 1.77 7.46 3.13
CA THR A 154 1.48 7.94 4.48
C THR A 154 1.45 9.46 4.54
N GLY A 155 1.12 10.00 5.70
CA GLY A 155 0.93 11.43 5.97
C GLY A 155 -0.12 11.66 7.06
N THR A 156 -0.30 12.90 7.51
CA THR A 156 -1.43 13.22 8.39
C THR A 156 -2.72 13.26 7.59
N ASN A 157 -2.75 14.02 6.49
CA ASN A 157 -3.93 14.22 5.64
C ASN A 157 -3.67 13.84 4.17
N GLY A 158 -4.74 13.61 3.40
CA GLY A 158 -4.68 13.34 1.94
C GLY A 158 -4.41 11.88 1.54
N LYS A 159 -3.95 11.03 2.46
CA LYS A 159 -3.56 9.63 2.18
C LYS A 159 -4.60 8.85 1.35
N SER A 160 -5.84 8.80 1.84
CA SER A 160 -6.90 8.02 1.22
C SER A 160 -7.21 8.49 -0.19
N THR A 161 -7.19 9.81 -0.40
CA THR A 161 -7.46 10.39 -1.72
C THR A 161 -6.32 10.11 -2.68
N THR A 162 -5.06 10.27 -2.27
CA THR A 162 -3.89 9.95 -3.09
C THR A 162 -3.86 8.48 -3.49
N VAL A 163 -4.11 7.56 -2.56
CA VAL A 163 -4.18 6.11 -2.81
C VAL A 163 -5.34 5.77 -3.76
N THR A 164 -6.50 6.40 -3.56
CA THR A 164 -7.66 6.23 -4.44
C THR A 164 -7.36 6.71 -5.85
N PHE A 165 -6.75 7.89 -6.01
CA PHE A 165 -6.38 8.44 -7.32
C PHE A 165 -5.34 7.59 -8.02
N ALA A 166 -4.28 7.16 -7.33
CA ALA A 166 -3.29 6.27 -7.92
C ALA A 166 -3.92 4.95 -8.39
N GLY A 167 -4.82 4.37 -7.59
CA GLY A 167 -5.59 3.20 -7.99
C GLY A 167 -6.46 3.42 -9.21
N GLN A 168 -7.17 4.55 -9.28
CA GLN A 168 -8.01 4.92 -10.44
C GLN A 168 -7.17 5.12 -11.71
N MET A 169 -5.99 5.74 -11.60
CA MET A 169 -5.06 5.91 -12.72
C MET A 169 -4.58 4.54 -13.24
N LEU A 170 -4.07 3.68 -12.36
CA LEU A 170 -3.58 2.35 -12.74
C LEU A 170 -4.67 1.48 -13.37
N ASN A 171 -5.87 1.46 -12.77
CA ASN A 171 -7.02 0.73 -13.32
C ASN A 171 -7.44 1.26 -14.69
N HIS A 172 -7.31 2.57 -14.94
CA HIS A 172 -7.62 3.15 -16.25
C HIS A 172 -6.75 2.56 -17.37
N PHE A 173 -5.50 2.24 -17.06
CA PHE A 173 -4.55 1.59 -17.98
C PHE A 173 -4.59 0.06 -17.92
N GLY A 174 -5.61 -0.53 -17.29
CA GLY A 174 -5.80 -1.98 -17.24
C GLY A 174 -4.77 -2.70 -16.36
N ILE A 175 -4.11 -2.00 -15.44
CA ILE A 175 -3.15 -2.61 -14.52
C ILE A 175 -3.90 -3.20 -13.33
N ASP A 176 -3.82 -4.52 -13.16
CA ASP A 176 -4.39 -5.22 -12.01
C ASP A 176 -3.78 -4.70 -10.70
N THR A 177 -4.59 -3.93 -9.96
CA THR A 177 -4.14 -3.13 -8.83
C THR A 177 -4.98 -3.41 -7.59
N PHE A 178 -4.30 -3.71 -6.49
CA PHE A 178 -4.89 -3.66 -5.15
C PHE A 178 -4.84 -2.22 -4.64
N VAL A 179 -5.93 -1.76 -4.04
CA VAL A 179 -6.02 -0.45 -3.39
C VAL A 179 -6.57 -0.67 -1.99
N GLY A 180 -5.76 -0.41 -0.97
CA GLY A 180 -6.19 -0.66 0.41
C GLY A 180 -5.12 -0.39 1.46
N GLY A 181 -5.06 -1.20 2.50
CA GLY A 181 -4.17 -1.04 3.64
C GLY A 181 -4.93 -0.51 4.85
N ASN A 182 -4.58 0.70 5.33
CA ASN A 182 -5.36 1.41 6.36
C ASN A 182 -6.71 1.93 5.81
N LEU A 183 -6.83 2.04 4.49
CA LEU A 183 -8.07 2.38 3.80
C LEU A 183 -8.81 1.11 3.39
N GLY A 184 -10.04 0.93 3.86
CA GLY A 184 -10.92 -0.13 3.39
C GLY A 184 -10.35 -1.53 3.64
N THR A 185 -9.99 -2.22 2.57
CA THR A 185 -9.53 -3.62 2.60
C THR A 185 -8.08 -3.72 3.08
N SER A 186 -7.77 -4.63 4.01
CA SER A 186 -6.40 -4.83 4.49
C SER A 186 -5.51 -5.50 3.43
N LEU A 187 -4.18 -5.33 3.55
CA LEU A 187 -3.24 -5.92 2.60
C LEU A 187 -3.26 -7.46 2.67
N SER A 188 -3.57 -8.03 3.84
CA SER A 188 -3.72 -9.47 4.03
C SER A 188 -4.79 -10.08 3.13
N GLU A 189 -5.85 -9.37 2.77
CA GLU A 189 -6.86 -9.90 1.83
C GLU A 189 -6.29 -10.10 0.43
N ALA A 190 -5.48 -9.16 -0.05
CA ALA A 190 -4.77 -9.30 -1.33
C ALA A 190 -3.78 -10.47 -1.27
N ALA A 191 -3.10 -10.64 -0.14
CA ALA A 191 -2.23 -11.78 0.07
C ALA A 191 -3.02 -13.10 0.07
N ILE A 192 -4.16 -13.20 0.76
CA ILE A 192 -5.05 -14.39 0.79
C ILE A 192 -5.43 -14.80 -0.62
N GLN A 193 -5.87 -13.85 -1.45
CA GLN A 193 -6.19 -14.12 -2.85
C GLN A 193 -5.00 -14.76 -3.57
N HIS A 194 -3.78 -14.26 -3.37
CA HIS A 194 -2.59 -14.86 -3.95
C HIS A 194 -2.30 -16.28 -3.41
N VAL A 195 -2.35 -16.50 -2.09
CA VAL A 195 -1.97 -17.80 -1.50
C VAL A 195 -2.95 -18.92 -1.85
N THR A 196 -4.21 -18.56 -2.06
CA THR A 196 -5.31 -19.49 -2.34
C THR A 196 -5.57 -19.70 -3.84
N SER A 197 -5.16 -18.75 -4.69
CA SER A 197 -5.33 -18.87 -6.14
C SER A 197 -4.31 -19.85 -6.75
N PRO A 198 -4.67 -20.58 -7.81
CA PRO A 198 -3.72 -21.31 -8.63
C PRO A 198 -2.60 -20.39 -9.15
N ALA A 199 -1.37 -20.90 -9.24
CA ALA A 199 -0.17 -20.10 -9.57
C ALA A 199 -0.24 -19.33 -10.91
N GLN A 200 -1.13 -19.73 -11.82
CA GLN A 200 -1.32 -19.09 -13.13
C GLN A 200 -2.35 -17.95 -13.14
N GLU A 201 -3.08 -17.75 -12.04
CA GLU A 201 -4.21 -16.79 -11.97
C GLU A 201 -3.90 -15.51 -11.20
N CYS A 202 -2.77 -15.43 -10.49
CA CYS A 202 -2.43 -14.22 -9.75
C CYS A 202 -2.01 -13.10 -10.71
N LYS A 203 -2.98 -12.26 -11.10
CA LYS A 203 -2.77 -11.15 -12.04
C LYS A 203 -2.21 -9.88 -11.39
N LEU A 204 -2.33 -9.75 -10.07
CA LEU A 204 -1.92 -8.55 -9.33
C LEU A 204 -0.51 -8.07 -9.72
N LYS A 205 -0.41 -6.83 -10.20
CA LYS A 205 0.85 -6.19 -10.58
C LYS A 205 1.28 -5.12 -9.60
N VAL A 206 0.31 -4.39 -9.05
CA VAL A 206 0.57 -3.26 -8.14
C VAL A 206 -0.28 -3.36 -6.90
N ALA A 207 0.30 -3.06 -5.74
CA ALA A 207 -0.43 -2.78 -4.51
C ALA A 207 -0.23 -1.31 -4.12
N VAL A 208 -1.30 -0.52 -4.19
CA VAL A 208 -1.36 0.84 -3.68
C VAL A 208 -1.89 0.80 -2.26
N VAL A 209 -1.03 1.11 -1.30
CA VAL A 209 -1.25 0.86 0.12
C VAL A 209 -1.27 2.18 0.88
N GLU A 210 -2.41 2.51 1.49
CA GLU A 210 -2.48 3.51 2.54
C GLU A 210 -1.82 2.95 3.80
N VAL A 211 -0.85 3.70 4.34
CA VAL A 211 -0.09 3.30 5.53
C VAL A 211 -0.29 4.32 6.66
N SER A 212 -0.74 3.85 7.80
CA SER A 212 -0.79 4.63 9.04
C SER A 212 0.56 4.64 9.76
N SER A 213 0.79 5.63 10.62
CA SER A 213 1.97 5.63 11.50
C SER A 213 1.98 4.45 12.47
N TYR A 214 0.80 3.95 12.86
CA TYR A 214 0.70 2.84 13.80
C TYR A 214 1.14 1.52 13.17
N GLN A 215 0.82 1.29 11.90
CA GLN A 215 1.34 0.15 11.13
C GLN A 215 2.86 0.13 11.07
N MET A 216 3.49 1.30 10.98
CA MET A 216 4.96 1.44 10.93
C MET A 216 5.63 1.49 12.30
N ALA A 217 4.86 1.52 13.39
CA ALA A 217 5.40 1.48 14.75
C ALA A 217 5.96 0.09 15.10
N ILE A 218 5.40 -0.96 14.48
CA ILE A 218 5.89 -2.33 14.53
C ILE A 218 6.96 -2.51 13.43
N PRO A 219 8.04 -3.28 13.68
CA PRO A 219 9.05 -3.54 12.66
C PRO A 219 8.46 -4.12 11.37
N CYS A 220 8.98 -3.65 10.24
CA CYS A 220 8.66 -4.16 8.91
C CYS A 220 9.96 -4.60 8.22
N VAL A 221 10.03 -5.84 7.75
CA VAL A 221 11.19 -6.38 7.01
C VAL A 221 10.84 -6.73 5.57
N TYR A 222 9.62 -7.19 5.33
CA TYR A 222 9.10 -7.70 4.06
C TYR A 222 8.21 -6.70 3.31
N PHE A 223 7.61 -5.73 4.02
CA PHE A 223 6.95 -4.59 3.41
C PHE A 223 8.01 -3.67 2.80
N ARG A 224 8.25 -3.86 1.50
CA ARG A 224 9.33 -3.24 0.73
C ARG A 224 8.76 -2.44 -0.44
N PRO A 225 8.35 -1.18 -0.23
CA PRO A 225 7.79 -0.35 -1.29
C PRO A 225 8.79 -0.10 -2.42
N SER A 226 8.29 -0.07 -3.65
CA SER A 226 9.04 0.46 -4.81
C SER A 226 8.96 1.99 -4.87
N VAL A 227 7.82 2.53 -4.43
CA VAL A 227 7.58 3.97 -4.27
C VAL A 227 7.00 4.22 -2.88
N SER A 228 7.57 5.18 -2.16
CA SER A 228 7.18 5.55 -0.80
C SER A 228 6.85 7.04 -0.74
N VAL A 229 5.77 7.42 -0.08
CA VAL A 229 5.29 8.80 -0.02
C VAL A 229 4.95 9.19 1.41
N VAL A 230 5.53 10.29 1.89
CA VAL A 230 5.10 11.00 3.11
C VAL A 230 4.52 12.35 2.71
N LEU A 231 3.19 12.43 2.61
CA LEU A 231 2.47 13.57 2.02
C LEU A 231 2.66 14.88 2.78
N ASN A 232 2.57 14.82 4.10
CA ASN A 232 2.60 15.96 5.02
C ASN A 232 2.72 15.43 6.45
N LEU A 233 3.12 16.31 7.36
CA LEU A 233 3.20 16.03 8.78
C LEU A 233 2.71 17.24 9.57
N THR A 234 1.56 17.09 10.22
CA THR A 234 0.96 18.04 11.16
C THR A 234 0.54 17.30 12.43
N PRO A 235 0.42 17.98 13.59
CA PRO A 235 0.05 17.34 14.85
C PRO A 235 -1.24 16.51 14.73
N ASP A 236 -1.11 15.24 15.07
CA ASP A 236 -2.18 14.25 15.18
C ASP A 236 -1.63 13.07 15.98
N HIS A 237 -2.49 12.38 16.72
CA HIS A 237 -2.13 11.14 17.43
C HIS A 237 -0.96 11.27 18.44
N LEU A 238 -0.73 12.45 19.03
CA LEU A 238 0.38 12.68 19.95
C LEU A 238 0.22 11.94 21.28
N GLU A 239 -1.01 11.61 21.67
CA GLU A 239 -1.30 10.70 22.80
C GLU A 239 -0.60 9.33 22.64
N ARG A 240 -0.35 8.93 21.39
CA ARG A 240 0.29 7.67 21.04
C ARG A 240 1.77 7.83 20.71
N HIS A 241 2.12 8.87 19.95
CA HIS A 241 3.51 9.06 19.50
C HIS A 241 4.37 9.83 20.49
N LYS A 242 3.77 10.53 21.47
CA LYS A 242 4.41 11.38 22.50
C LYS A 242 5.03 12.65 21.91
N THR A 243 5.82 12.55 20.84
CA THR A 243 6.45 13.69 20.18
C THR A 243 6.16 13.73 18.67
N MET A 244 6.28 14.93 18.08
CA MET A 244 6.19 15.11 16.63
C MET A 244 7.35 14.42 15.89
N LEU A 245 8.54 14.34 16.51
CA LEU A 245 9.68 13.65 15.93
C LEU A 245 9.40 12.15 15.86
N ASP A 246 8.94 11.51 16.94
CA ASP A 246 8.58 10.09 16.93
C ASP A 246 7.48 9.78 15.89
N TYR A 247 6.51 10.68 15.76
CA TYR A 247 5.47 10.56 14.73
C TYR A 247 6.06 10.64 13.31
N ALA A 248 6.99 11.57 13.07
CA ALA A 248 7.75 11.69 11.82
C ALA A 248 8.59 10.43 11.56
N GLU A 249 9.30 9.93 12.57
CA GLU A 249 10.13 8.75 12.47
C GLU A 249 9.32 7.52 12.06
N HIS A 250 8.15 7.31 12.69
CA HIS A 250 7.26 6.21 12.33
C HIS A 250 6.82 6.31 10.88
N LYS A 251 6.48 7.49 10.36
CA LYS A 251 6.16 7.66 8.94
C LYS A 251 7.37 7.43 8.03
N CYS A 252 8.53 7.95 8.39
CA CYS A 252 9.77 7.83 7.60
C CYS A 252 10.33 6.41 7.57
N ARG A 253 9.94 5.51 8.50
CA ARG A 253 10.28 4.08 8.41
C ARG A 253 9.81 3.44 7.10
N LEU A 254 8.86 4.04 6.39
CA LEU A 254 8.46 3.61 5.04
C LEU A 254 9.67 3.56 4.06
N PHE A 255 10.68 4.39 4.29
CA PHE A 255 11.89 4.46 3.47
C PHE A 255 12.96 3.42 3.86
N SER A 256 12.82 2.72 4.99
CA SER A 256 13.93 1.93 5.55
C SER A 256 14.23 0.62 4.80
N HIS A 257 13.24 0.10 4.06
CA HIS A 257 13.30 -1.19 3.36
C HIS A 257 12.80 -1.13 1.92
N MET A 258 12.84 0.05 1.28
CA MET A 258 12.51 0.14 -0.14
C MET A 258 13.44 -0.75 -0.97
N THR A 259 12.90 -1.39 -2.01
CA THR A 259 13.68 -2.24 -2.93
C THR A 259 13.47 -1.82 -4.37
N ASN A 260 14.54 -1.91 -5.17
CA ASN A 260 14.57 -1.29 -6.49
C ASN A 260 14.09 0.18 -6.38
N ALA A 261 14.56 0.88 -5.34
CA ALA A 261 13.95 2.06 -4.77
C ALA A 261 13.98 3.23 -5.76
N LYS A 262 12.93 3.33 -6.58
CA LYS A 262 12.88 4.31 -7.66
C LYS A 262 12.59 5.69 -7.11
N LEU A 263 11.72 5.81 -6.11
CA LEU A 263 11.22 7.13 -5.71
C LEU A 263 10.72 7.18 -4.27
N GLY A 264 11.33 8.05 -3.46
CA GLY A 264 10.79 8.44 -2.16
C GLY A 264 10.35 9.90 -2.18
N LEU A 265 9.05 10.14 -2.01
CA LEU A 265 8.48 11.48 -1.93
C LEU A 265 8.27 11.93 -0.49
N LEU A 266 8.63 13.17 -0.18
CA LEU A 266 8.36 13.79 1.10
C LEU A 266 8.01 15.28 0.94
N SER A 267 7.17 15.79 1.84
CA SER A 267 6.84 17.22 1.89
C SER A 267 8.09 18.07 2.12
N PHE A 268 8.29 19.10 1.29
CA PHE A 268 9.36 20.07 1.49
C PHE A 268 9.10 20.95 2.72
N GLY A 269 10.17 21.35 3.41
CA GLY A 269 10.13 22.40 4.44
C GLY A 269 9.55 21.98 5.80
N ASN A 270 9.54 20.68 6.13
CA ASN A 270 9.08 20.21 7.43
C ASN A 270 10.26 19.68 8.27
N GLN A 271 10.66 20.45 9.28
CA GLN A 271 11.84 20.16 10.10
C GLN A 271 11.83 18.75 10.72
N HIS A 272 10.68 18.27 11.21
CA HIS A 272 10.59 16.93 11.80
C HIS A 272 10.76 15.82 10.76
N LEU A 273 10.21 15.99 9.55
CA LEU A 273 10.45 15.06 8.44
C LEU A 273 11.91 15.11 7.99
N ASP A 274 12.48 16.30 7.85
CA ASP A 274 13.88 16.52 7.44
C ASP A 274 14.85 15.87 8.43
N GLU A 275 14.54 15.92 9.73
CA GLU A 275 15.31 15.22 10.76
C GLU A 275 15.10 13.70 10.68
N ALA A 276 13.85 13.24 10.66
CA ALA A 276 13.50 11.82 10.67
C ALA A 276 13.97 11.05 9.43
N VAL A 277 14.07 11.70 8.27
CA VAL A 277 14.47 11.04 7.01
C VAL A 277 15.98 10.86 6.87
N LYS A 278 16.81 11.61 7.62
CA LYS A 278 18.29 11.56 7.53
C LYS A 278 18.84 10.14 7.62
N LYS A 279 18.28 9.30 8.51
CA LYS A 279 18.68 7.89 8.69
C LYS A 279 18.41 6.98 7.49
N TYR A 280 17.62 7.44 6.51
CA TYR A 280 17.21 6.67 5.33
C TYR A 280 17.60 7.31 4.01
N TRP A 281 18.18 8.52 4.02
CA TRP A 281 18.39 9.34 2.82
C TRP A 281 19.09 8.61 1.66
N ASN A 282 20.08 7.76 1.97
CA ASN A 282 20.85 7.03 0.96
C ASN A 282 20.21 5.70 0.50
N LYS A 283 18.93 5.44 0.85
CA LYS A 283 18.24 4.17 0.55
C LYS A 283 17.26 4.28 -0.63
N PHE A 284 17.06 5.48 -1.18
CA PHE A 284 16.08 5.75 -2.24
C PHE A 284 16.49 7.01 -3.03
N ASN A 285 15.87 7.25 -4.18
CA ASN A 285 16.01 8.52 -4.89
C ASN A 285 15.00 9.54 -4.32
N PRO A 286 15.45 10.59 -3.62
CA PRO A 286 14.56 11.53 -2.95
C PRO A 286 13.93 12.52 -3.94
N ALA A 287 12.66 12.82 -3.71
CA ALA A 287 11.91 13.83 -4.43
C ALA A 287 11.01 14.62 -3.47
N TRP A 288 10.86 15.90 -3.73
CA TRP A 288 10.11 16.80 -2.88
C TRP A 288 8.68 17.03 -3.39
N ILE A 289 7.75 17.15 -2.45
CA ILE A 289 6.42 17.71 -2.71
C ILE A 289 6.50 19.19 -2.38
N GLY A 290 6.42 20.04 -3.40
CA GLY A 290 6.52 21.50 -3.30
C GLY A 290 7.91 22.09 -3.61
N ALA A 291 8.84 21.30 -4.16
CA ALA A 291 10.15 21.76 -4.61
C ALA A 291 10.75 20.79 -5.66
N PHE A 292 11.83 21.21 -6.33
CA PHE A 292 12.64 20.35 -7.20
C PHE A 292 13.96 19.89 -6.53
N PRO A 293 14.47 18.68 -6.83
CA PRO A 293 13.85 17.63 -7.64
C PRO A 293 12.60 17.07 -6.97
N GLY A 294 11.53 16.87 -7.73
CA GLY A 294 10.20 16.56 -7.21
C GLY A 294 9.07 17.12 -8.05
N LEU A 295 8.06 17.66 -7.38
CA LEU A 295 6.90 18.27 -8.01
C LEU A 295 6.57 19.62 -7.39
N GLU A 296 6.15 20.56 -8.23
CA GLU A 296 5.55 21.84 -7.83
C GLU A 296 4.20 22.01 -8.53
N ILE A 297 3.28 22.72 -7.88
CA ILE A 297 1.92 22.93 -8.39
C ILE A 297 1.60 24.41 -8.42
N ASP A 298 1.25 24.90 -9.59
CA ASP A 298 0.58 26.18 -9.75
C ASP A 298 -0.93 25.94 -9.61
N THR A 299 -1.49 26.35 -8.47
CA THR A 299 -2.92 26.15 -8.19
C THR A 299 -3.83 27.10 -8.97
N GLU A 300 -3.30 28.21 -9.51
CA GLU A 300 -4.06 29.18 -10.30
C GLU A 300 -4.12 28.73 -11.77
N ALA A 301 -2.97 28.39 -12.34
CA ALA A 301 -2.90 27.79 -13.67
C ALA A 301 -3.45 26.35 -13.70
N LYS A 302 -3.55 25.69 -12.53
CA LYS A 302 -3.95 24.29 -12.37
C LYS A 302 -3.02 23.35 -13.15
N ILE A 303 -1.73 23.53 -12.97
CA ILE A 303 -0.68 22.73 -13.62
C ILE A 303 0.26 22.20 -12.53
N ALA A 304 0.56 20.90 -12.59
CA ALA A 304 1.66 20.31 -11.83
C ALA A 304 2.87 20.10 -12.76
N THR A 305 4.04 20.52 -12.31
CA THR A 305 5.32 20.28 -13.01
C THR A 305 6.15 19.28 -12.22
N PHE A 306 6.71 18.30 -12.91
CA PHE A 306 7.54 17.24 -12.33
C PHE A 306 8.95 17.33 -12.89
N LYS A 307 9.96 17.29 -12.02
CA LYS A 307 11.38 17.20 -12.39
C LYS A 307 12.10 16.27 -11.42
N VAL A 308 12.29 15.03 -11.81
CA VAL A 308 13.02 14.01 -11.05
C VAL A 308 14.04 13.32 -11.97
N PRO A 309 15.22 13.96 -12.19
CA PRO A 309 16.22 13.48 -13.15
C PRO A 309 16.71 12.06 -12.88
N ASP A 310 16.84 11.67 -11.61
CA ASP A 310 17.35 10.35 -11.19
C ASP A 310 16.51 9.17 -11.71
N ILE A 311 15.24 9.42 -12.09
CA ILE A 311 14.35 8.44 -12.71
C ILE A 311 13.82 8.89 -14.07
N GLY A 312 14.44 9.92 -14.67
CA GLY A 312 14.11 10.38 -16.02
C GLY A 312 12.72 10.99 -16.17
N ILE A 313 12.14 11.56 -15.11
CA ILE A 313 10.83 12.21 -15.17
C ILE A 313 11.02 13.73 -15.31
N GLU A 314 10.64 14.28 -16.45
CA GLU A 314 10.46 15.73 -16.66
C GLU A 314 9.19 15.94 -17.49
N SER A 315 8.12 16.39 -16.84
CA SER A 315 6.79 16.43 -17.46
C SER A 315 5.84 17.41 -16.76
N GLN A 316 4.66 17.59 -17.33
CA GLN A 316 3.57 18.39 -16.76
C GLN A 316 2.23 17.66 -16.82
N LEU A 317 1.40 17.90 -15.80
CA LEU A 317 0.05 17.37 -15.69
C LEU A 317 -0.94 18.53 -15.61
N GLN A 318 -1.93 18.50 -16.50
CA GLN A 318 -3.01 19.46 -16.55
C GLN A 318 -4.10 19.05 -15.56
N LEU A 319 -4.36 19.90 -14.56
CA LEU A 319 -5.33 19.64 -13.50
C LEU A 319 -6.66 20.38 -13.71
N GLY A 320 -6.74 21.20 -14.76
CA GLY A 320 -7.90 22.05 -15.06
C GLY A 320 -9.22 21.30 -15.25
N SER A 321 -9.17 20.06 -15.72
CA SER A 321 -10.34 19.20 -15.94
C SER A 321 -10.78 18.42 -14.70
N MET A 322 -10.03 18.51 -13.58
CA MET A 322 -10.35 17.75 -12.36
C MET A 322 -11.67 18.22 -11.76
N ARG A 323 -12.58 17.27 -11.48
CA ARG A 323 -13.90 17.56 -10.91
C ARG A 323 -13.93 17.57 -9.38
N ALA A 324 -12.91 17.01 -8.73
CA ALA A 324 -12.83 16.96 -7.28
C ALA A 324 -12.63 18.37 -6.69
N MET A 325 -13.42 18.71 -5.67
CA MET A 325 -13.39 20.05 -5.06
C MET A 325 -12.17 20.24 -4.16
N GLY A 326 -11.70 21.48 -4.04
CA GLY A 326 -10.63 21.88 -3.13
C GLY A 326 -9.22 21.78 -3.74
N LYS A 327 -8.42 22.83 -3.50
CA LYS A 327 -7.04 22.94 -4.02
C LYS A 327 -6.14 21.80 -3.56
N HIS A 328 -6.37 21.23 -2.38
CA HIS A 328 -5.61 20.10 -1.85
C HIS A 328 -5.70 18.84 -2.75
N ASN A 329 -6.77 18.70 -3.53
CA ASN A 329 -6.89 17.56 -4.45
C ASN A 329 -5.99 17.68 -5.68
N PHE A 330 -5.55 18.89 -6.05
CA PHE A 330 -4.49 19.08 -7.04
C PHE A 330 -3.18 18.48 -6.55
N PHE A 331 -2.85 18.68 -5.28
CA PHE A 331 -1.69 18.05 -4.63
C PHE A 331 -1.82 16.53 -4.60
N ASN A 332 -2.97 16.00 -4.14
CA ASN A 332 -3.18 14.56 -4.09
C ASN A 332 -3.09 13.91 -5.49
N ALA A 333 -3.63 14.54 -6.53
CA ALA A 333 -3.58 14.04 -7.91
C ALA A 333 -2.17 14.10 -8.48
N ALA A 334 -1.43 15.20 -8.29
CA ALA A 334 -0.06 15.32 -8.76
C ALA A 334 0.88 14.31 -8.07
N VAL A 335 0.75 14.14 -6.75
CA VAL A 335 1.52 13.14 -6.01
C VAL A 335 1.16 11.73 -6.49
N ALA A 336 -0.12 11.42 -6.67
CA ALA A 336 -0.55 10.13 -7.21
C ALA A 336 0.05 9.88 -8.60
N ALA A 337 0.02 10.87 -9.49
CA ALA A 337 0.57 10.75 -10.84
C ALA A 337 2.08 10.47 -10.84
N LEU A 338 2.86 11.27 -10.10
CA LEU A 338 4.30 11.07 -9.97
C LEU A 338 4.62 9.70 -9.32
N SER A 339 3.80 9.27 -8.36
CA SER A 339 3.96 7.97 -7.73
C SER A 339 3.68 6.81 -8.69
N VAL A 340 2.64 6.93 -9.53
CA VAL A 340 2.31 5.93 -10.56
C VAL A 340 3.41 5.84 -11.61
N ALA A 341 3.91 6.98 -12.09
CA ALA A 341 5.05 7.00 -13.01
C ALA A 341 6.30 6.36 -12.38
N GLY A 342 6.56 6.64 -11.10
CA GLY A 342 7.68 6.05 -10.35
C GLY A 342 7.61 4.53 -10.14
N LEU A 343 6.44 3.90 -10.29
CA LEU A 343 6.31 2.44 -10.20
C LEU A 343 6.96 1.72 -11.38
N ASP A 344 7.17 2.42 -12.51
CA ASP A 344 7.74 1.88 -13.75
C ASP A 344 6.98 0.64 -14.25
N VAL A 345 5.66 0.82 -14.42
CA VAL A 345 4.73 -0.21 -14.90
C VAL A 345 4.19 0.12 -16.29
N GLY A 346 4.91 0.96 -17.05
CA GLY A 346 4.54 1.39 -18.40
C GLY A 346 3.46 2.48 -18.47
N VAL A 347 3.33 3.29 -17.42
CA VAL A 347 2.41 4.45 -17.39
C VAL A 347 3.25 5.71 -17.19
N HIS A 348 3.18 6.63 -18.15
CA HIS A 348 3.89 7.90 -18.10
C HIS A 348 2.95 9.05 -17.68
N ILE A 349 3.52 10.18 -17.24
CA ILE A 349 2.73 11.34 -16.79
C ILE A 349 1.84 11.87 -17.92
N GLU A 350 2.35 11.84 -19.15
CA GLU A 350 1.64 12.26 -20.36
C GLU A 350 0.33 11.48 -20.52
N ASP A 351 0.36 10.16 -20.30
CA ASP A 351 -0.80 9.29 -20.38
C ASP A 351 -1.83 9.64 -19.29
N ILE A 352 -1.35 9.92 -18.08
CA ILE A 352 -2.18 10.19 -16.89
C ILE A 352 -3.09 11.41 -17.07
N ASN A 353 -2.72 12.39 -17.92
CA ASN A 353 -3.59 13.53 -18.24
C ASN A 353 -5.02 13.10 -18.63
N SER A 354 -5.17 11.98 -19.35
CA SER A 354 -6.46 11.43 -19.78
C SER A 354 -7.36 10.91 -18.63
N THR A 355 -6.79 10.75 -17.44
CA THR A 355 -7.47 10.25 -16.24
C THR A 355 -8.04 11.35 -15.37
N ILE A 356 -7.52 12.57 -15.45
CA ILE A 356 -7.74 13.64 -14.47
C ILE A 356 -9.21 14.02 -14.31
N GLU A 357 -9.95 14.10 -15.42
CA GLU A 357 -11.39 14.39 -15.38
C GLU A 357 -12.21 13.27 -14.71
N LYS A 358 -11.70 12.04 -14.72
CA LYS A 358 -12.37 10.84 -14.20
C LYS A 358 -12.09 10.63 -12.72
N LEU A 359 -11.07 11.29 -12.16
CA LEU A 359 -10.70 11.13 -10.76
C LEU A 359 -11.83 11.51 -9.81
N ARG A 360 -12.13 10.63 -8.85
CA ARG A 360 -13.14 10.84 -7.81
C ARG A 360 -12.54 10.56 -6.44
N PRO A 361 -12.63 11.51 -5.48
CA PRO A 361 -12.15 11.25 -4.13
C PRO A 361 -13.00 10.16 -3.48
N PRO A 362 -12.50 9.48 -2.43
CA PRO A 362 -13.30 8.53 -1.68
C PRO A 362 -14.50 9.23 -1.02
N PRO A 363 -15.57 8.49 -0.66
CA PRO A 363 -16.73 9.05 0.03
C PRO A 363 -16.35 9.86 1.27
N HIS A 364 -17.19 10.84 1.63
CA HIS A 364 -17.04 11.69 2.81
C HIS A 364 -15.82 12.63 2.80
N ARG A 365 -15.32 12.99 1.60
CA ARG A 365 -14.21 13.94 1.38
C ARG A 365 -14.67 15.06 0.46
N MET A 366 -15.12 16.17 1.03
CA MET A 366 -15.71 17.30 0.27
C MET A 366 -16.77 16.83 -0.76
N GLN A 367 -17.55 15.81 -0.39
CA GLN A 367 -18.46 15.14 -1.29
C GLN A 367 -19.78 15.89 -1.34
N VAL A 368 -20.21 16.32 -2.52
CA VAL A 368 -21.57 16.82 -2.69
C VAL A 368 -22.54 15.63 -2.59
N VAL A 369 -23.34 15.58 -1.52
CA VAL A 369 -24.30 14.50 -1.26
C VAL A 369 -25.71 14.85 -1.72
N HIS A 370 -26.07 16.12 -1.74
CA HIS A 370 -27.37 16.58 -2.19
C HIS A 370 -27.31 18.03 -2.68
N LYS A 371 -28.17 18.38 -3.62
CA LYS A 371 -28.50 19.76 -3.97
C LYS A 371 -30.01 19.87 -3.88
N ASP A 372 -30.51 20.67 -2.95
CA ASP A 372 -31.95 20.78 -2.75
C ASP A 372 -32.60 21.76 -3.72
N ILE A 373 -33.93 21.76 -3.73
CA ILE A 373 -34.77 22.62 -4.57
C ILE A 373 -34.62 24.12 -4.25
N HIS A 374 -34.04 24.46 -3.10
CA HIS A 374 -33.78 25.83 -2.67
C HIS A 374 -32.36 26.29 -3.03
N GLY A 375 -31.59 25.47 -3.73
CA GLY A 375 -30.23 25.78 -4.19
C GLY A 375 -29.15 25.55 -3.15
N VAL A 376 -29.46 24.94 -2.00
CA VAL A 376 -28.45 24.58 -0.99
C VAL A 376 -27.70 23.33 -1.44
N THR A 377 -26.37 23.41 -1.43
CA THR A 377 -25.50 22.27 -1.69
C THR A 377 -25.05 21.66 -0.36
N TRP A 378 -25.41 20.41 -0.14
CA TRP A 378 -25.04 19.62 1.03
C TRP A 378 -23.72 18.91 0.75
N VAL A 379 -22.70 19.21 1.55
CA VAL A 379 -21.34 18.66 1.40
C VAL A 379 -21.00 17.82 2.62
N ASP A 380 -20.65 16.56 2.40
CA ASP A 380 -20.15 15.64 3.40
C ASP A 380 -18.62 15.63 3.40
N ASP A 381 -18.05 16.10 4.50
CA ASP A 381 -16.62 16.04 4.80
C ASP A 381 -16.36 15.38 6.17
N SER A 382 -17.18 14.39 6.55
CA SER A 382 -17.10 13.71 7.85
C SER A 382 -15.78 12.96 8.12
N LYS A 383 -14.91 12.81 7.11
CA LYS A 383 -13.54 12.32 7.29
C LYS A 383 -12.52 13.41 7.67
N ALA A 384 -12.92 14.67 7.81
CA ALA A 384 -12.10 15.73 8.40
C ALA A 384 -12.04 15.61 9.93
N THR A 385 -11.27 14.62 10.42
CA THR A 385 -11.22 14.28 11.86
C THR A 385 -10.15 15.03 12.66
N ASN A 386 -9.49 16.02 12.06
CA ASN A 386 -8.51 16.89 12.72
C ASN A 386 -8.64 18.34 12.21
N VAL A 387 -8.02 19.28 12.93
CA VAL A 387 -8.12 20.72 12.66
C VAL A 387 -7.64 21.07 11.26
N GLU A 388 -6.51 20.52 10.84
CA GLU A 388 -5.91 20.78 9.54
C GLU A 388 -6.76 20.26 8.37
N ALA A 389 -7.38 19.09 8.51
CA ALA A 389 -8.30 18.57 7.51
C ALA A 389 -9.53 19.48 7.36
N THR A 390 -10.08 19.95 8.49
CA THR A 390 -11.21 20.89 8.51
C THR A 390 -10.81 22.20 7.83
N TYR A 391 -9.66 22.77 8.19
CA TYR A 391 -9.13 23.98 7.58
C TYR A 391 -8.96 23.84 6.06
N ALA A 392 -8.40 22.72 5.59
CA ALA A 392 -8.25 22.44 4.16
C ALA A 392 -9.59 22.35 3.42
N GLY A 393 -10.62 21.76 4.05
CA GLY A 393 -12.00 21.73 3.53
C GLY A 393 -12.61 23.13 3.41
N LEU A 394 -12.49 23.93 4.48
CA LEU A 394 -12.98 25.32 4.51
C LEU A 394 -12.28 26.21 3.47
N MET A 395 -10.97 26.02 3.26
CA MET A 395 -10.25 26.71 2.19
C MET A 395 -10.70 26.29 0.79
N GLY A 396 -11.20 25.07 0.63
CA GLY A 396 -11.87 24.63 -0.59
C GLY A 396 -13.20 25.33 -0.86
N LEU A 397 -13.87 25.84 0.18
CA LEU A 397 -15.13 26.59 0.09
C LEU A 397 -14.93 28.10 0.12
N LYS A 398 -13.68 28.60 0.12
CA LYS A 398 -13.38 30.02 0.19
C LYS A 398 -14.12 30.78 -0.93
N GLY A 399 -14.86 31.83 -0.55
CA GLY A 399 -15.71 32.60 -1.45
C GLY A 399 -17.15 32.11 -1.58
N GLN A 400 -17.51 30.99 -0.95
CA GLN A 400 -18.88 30.47 -0.90
C GLN A 400 -19.50 30.72 0.47
N LYS A 401 -20.76 31.20 0.51
CA LYS A 401 -21.52 31.30 1.76
C LYS A 401 -21.79 29.88 2.28
N SER A 402 -21.29 29.56 3.46
CA SER A 402 -21.28 28.21 4.01
C SER A 402 -21.76 28.20 5.46
N VAL A 403 -22.60 27.23 5.82
CA VAL A 403 -22.92 26.89 7.22
C VAL A 403 -22.11 25.64 7.55
N ILE A 404 -21.37 25.67 8.67
CA ILE A 404 -20.40 24.63 9.02
C ILE A 404 -20.88 23.90 10.26
N LEU A 405 -20.90 22.58 10.22
CA LEU A 405 -21.20 21.72 11.37
C LEU A 405 -19.87 21.20 11.94
N LEU A 406 -19.56 21.58 13.19
CA LEU A 406 -18.35 21.15 13.91
C LEU A 406 -18.73 20.47 15.22
N GLY A 407 -18.10 19.33 15.52
CA GLY A 407 -18.29 18.58 16.76
C GLY A 407 -17.55 17.24 16.75
N GLY A 408 -17.36 16.64 17.92
CA GLY A 408 -16.70 15.33 18.07
C GLY A 408 -15.70 15.29 19.23
N LEU A 409 -14.88 14.23 19.26
CA LEU A 409 -13.78 14.08 20.22
C LEU A 409 -12.50 14.73 19.66
N ALA A 410 -12.00 15.75 20.34
CA ALA A 410 -10.72 16.36 19.99
C ALA A 410 -9.56 15.39 20.30
N LYS A 411 -8.66 15.22 19.34
CA LYS A 411 -7.38 14.53 19.52
C LYS A 411 -6.33 15.61 19.80
N SER A 412 -5.67 15.53 20.95
CA SER A 412 -4.66 16.49 21.43
C SER A 412 -3.28 16.22 20.86
#